data_AF-A0A428HLQ2-F1
#
_entry.id   AF-A0A428HLQ2-F1
#
_cell.length_a   1.000
_cell.length_b   1.000
_cell.length_c   1.000
_cell.angle_alpha   90.00
_cell.angle_beta   90.00
_cell.angle_gamma   90.00
#
_symmetry.space_group_name_H-M   'P 1'
#
loop_
_entity.id
_entity.type
_entity.pdbx_description
1 polymer ?
#
loop_
_entity_poly.entity_id
_entity_poly.type
_entity_poly.pdbx_seq_one_letter_code
_entity_poly.pdbx_strand_id
1 'polypeptide(L)'
;MRDYIHVLDLAKGHVLAVKHNLEHKGTAVFNLGTGTGYSVLDMVKAFECENGVKIPYVIKERRPKILATSKFQHSKVFNRK
;
A
#
# COMPACT_ATOMS: atom_id res chain seq x y z
N MET A 1 -6.53 6.79 7.22
CA MET A 1 -5.37 6.80 6.29
C MET A 1 -5.07 5.37 5.85
N ARG A 2 -4.71 5.17 4.59
CA ARG A 2 -4.32 3.87 4.03
C ARG A 2 -2.93 3.96 3.39
N ASP A 3 -2.17 2.89 3.50
CA ASP A 3 -0.92 2.72 2.77
C ASP A 3 -1.24 2.21 1.37
N TYR A 4 -0.95 3.03 0.36
CA TYR A 4 -1.14 2.65 -1.04
C TYR A 4 0.20 2.20 -1.61
N ILE A 5 0.26 0.95 -2.05
CA ILE A 5 1.43 0.37 -2.71
C ILE A 5 1.20 0.33 -4.23
N HIS A 6 2.23 0.66 -4.99
CA HIS A 6 2.17 0.52 -6.44
C HIS A 6 2.03 -0.96 -6.83
N VAL A 7 1.16 -1.29 -7.77
CA VAL A 7 0.85 -2.69 -8.13
C VAL A 7 2.10 -3.47 -8.57
N LEU A 8 3.03 -2.82 -9.27
CA LEU A 8 4.30 -3.44 -9.67
C LEU A 8 5.21 -3.75 -8.47
N ASP A 9 5.16 -2.95 -7.40
CA ASP A 9 5.94 -3.23 -6.20
C ASP A 9 5.37 -4.43 -5.45
N LEU A 10 4.04 -4.58 -5.43
CA LEU A 10 3.38 -5.78 -4.93
C LEU A 10 3.80 -7.02 -5.73
N ALA A 11 3.81 -6.94 -7.07
CA ALA A 11 4.24 -8.04 -7.93
C ALA A 11 5.71 -8.43 -7.69
N LYS A 12 6.61 -7.44 -7.59
CA LYS A 12 8.02 -7.68 -7.21
C LYS A 12 8.14 -8.32 -5.83
N GLY A 13 7.31 -7.91 -4.87
CA GLY A 13 7.23 -8.52 -3.55
C GLY A 13 6.94 -10.02 -3.58
N HIS A 14 6.04 -10.47 -4.47
CA HIS A 14 5.74 -11.89 -4.65
C HIS A 14 6.94 -12.66 -5.22
N VAL A 15 7.63 -12.11 -6.23
CA VAL A 15 8.83 -12.74 -6.80
C VAL A 15 9.92 -12.92 -5.73
N LEU A 16 10.13 -11.90 -4.89
CA LEU A 16 11.10 -11.95 -3.81
C LEU A 16 10.69 -12.95 -2.72
N ALA A 17 9.40 -13.04 -2.38
CA ALA A 17 8.88 -14.02 -1.44
C ALA A 17 9.13 -15.47 -1.91
N VAL A 18 8.91 -15.75 -3.19
CA VAL A 18 9.21 -17.06 -3.77
C VAL A 18 10.71 -17.37 -3.70
N LYS A 19 11.58 -16.42 -4.09
CA LYS A 19 13.04 -16.60 -3.99
C LYS A 19 13.49 -16.90 -2.57
N HIS A 20 12.97 -16.17 -1.58
CA HIS A 20 13.30 -16.41 -0.19
C HIS A 20 12.88 -17.79 0.30
N ASN A 21 11.70 -18.26 -0.12
CA ASN A 21 11.20 -19.58 0.23
C ASN A 21 11.99 -20.73 -0.42
N LEU A 22 12.68 -20.47 -1.54
CA LEU A 22 13.58 -21.44 -2.15
C LEU A 22 14.90 -21.58 -1.36
N GLU A 23 15.34 -20.50 -0.72
CA GLU A 23 16.61 -20.45 0.02
C GLU A 23 16.46 -20.80 1.51
N HIS A 24 15.26 -20.67 2.08
CA HIS A 24 15.00 -20.84 3.51
C HIS A 24 13.91 -21.87 3.75
N LYS A 25 14.07 -22.69 4.80
CA LYS A 25 13.05 -23.65 5.23
C LYS A 25 12.19 -23.05 6.34
N GLY A 26 10.87 -23.17 6.23
CA GLY A 26 9.92 -22.71 7.24
C GLY A 26 8.83 -21.80 6.65
N THR A 27 7.98 -21.24 7.51
CA THR A 27 6.95 -20.27 7.12
C THR A 27 7.38 -18.87 7.53
N ALA A 28 7.37 -17.94 6.57
CA ALA A 28 7.64 -16.53 6.84
C ALA A 28 6.45 -15.67 6.43
N VAL A 29 6.03 -14.78 7.31
CA VAL A 29 4.98 -13.80 7.06
C VAL A 29 5.60 -12.44 6.85
N PHE A 30 5.30 -11.83 5.71
CA PHE A 30 5.77 -10.51 5.32
C PHE A 30 4.59 -9.59 5.10
N ASN A 31 4.66 -8.41 5.69
CA ASN A 31 3.77 -7.32 5.30
C ASN A 31 4.41 -6.62 4.07
N LEU A 32 3.60 -6.20 3.11
CA LEU A 32 4.06 -5.43 1.94
C LEU A 32 3.33 -4.09 1.93
N GLY A 33 4.10 -3.00 2.06
CA GLY A 33 3.57 -1.64 2.08
C GLY A 33 4.70 -0.62 1.93
N THR A 34 4.34 0.65 1.74
CA THR A 34 5.32 1.74 1.58
C THR A 34 5.70 2.37 2.92
N GLY A 35 4.93 2.12 3.98
CA GLY A 35 5.07 2.78 5.28
C GLY A 35 4.41 4.17 5.32
N THR A 36 4.04 4.71 4.16
CA THR A 36 3.45 6.05 4.04
C THR A 36 1.94 5.94 3.94
N GLY A 37 1.24 6.53 4.90
CA GLY A 37 -0.23 6.55 4.91
C GLY A 37 -0.78 7.79 4.24
N TYR A 38 -1.62 7.62 3.22
CA TYR A 38 -2.33 8.69 2.54
C TYR A 38 -3.81 8.72 2.95
N SER A 39 -4.41 9.91 2.96
CA SER A 39 -5.86 10.06 3.08
C SER A 39 -6.55 9.88 1.72
N VAL A 40 -7.88 9.80 1.72
CA VAL A 40 -8.66 9.77 0.47
C VAL A 40 -8.47 11.08 -0.30
N LEU A 41 -8.39 12.20 0.40
CA LEU A 41 -8.21 13.52 -0.22
C LEU A 41 -6.81 13.70 -0.82
N ASP A 42 -5.79 13.11 -0.20
CA ASP A 42 -4.42 13.14 -0.75
C ASP A 42 -4.36 12.39 -2.09
N MET A 43 -5.08 11.27 -2.20
CA MET A 43 -5.17 10.51 -3.46
C MET A 43 -5.91 11.28 -4.55
N VAL A 44 -7.02 11.95 -4.20
CA VAL A 44 -7.75 12.81 -5.13
C VAL A 44 -6.84 13.92 -5.64
N LYS A 45 -6.15 14.65 -4.74
CA LYS A 45 -5.22 15.73 -5.12
C LYS A 45 -4.07 15.24 -5.99
N ALA A 46 -3.48 14.09 -5.67
CA ALA A 46 -2.41 13.51 -6.48
C ALA A 46 -2.92 13.19 -7.89
N PHE A 47 -4.12 12.61 -8.01
CA PHE A 47 -4.72 12.32 -9.30
C PHE A 47 -5.04 13.58 -10.11
N GLU A 48 -5.60 14.62 -9.47
CA GLU A 48 -5.88 15.91 -10.13
C GLU A 48 -4.60 16.57 -10.63
N CYS A 49 -3.50 16.51 -9.85
CA CYS A 49 -2.21 17.08 -10.21
C CYS A 49 -1.61 16.38 -11.44
N GLU A 50 -1.59 15.05 -11.46
CA GLU A 50 -0.97 14.27 -12.54
C GLU A 50 -1.79 14.32 -13.84
N ASN A 51 -3.11 14.40 -13.75
CA ASN A 51 -3.99 14.40 -14.94
C ASN A 51 -4.42 15.79 -15.39
N GLY A 52 -4.22 16.83 -14.56
CA GLY A 52 -4.69 18.19 -14.84
C GLY A 52 -6.21 18.34 -14.89
N VAL A 53 -6.96 17.36 -14.36
CA VAL A 53 -8.42 17.30 -14.39
C VAL A 53 -8.96 17.43 -12.98
N LYS A 54 -9.98 18.27 -12.76
CA LYS A 54 -10.68 18.35 -11.47
C LYS A 54 -11.61 17.16 -11.29
N ILE A 55 -11.53 16.52 -10.12
CA ILE A 55 -12.36 15.36 -9.76
C ILE A 55 -13.47 15.84 -8.82
N PRO A 56 -14.75 15.80 -9.24
CA PRO A 56 -15.86 16.09 -8.34
C PRO A 56 -16.01 14.97 -7.29
N TYR A 57 -16.09 15.34 -6.02
CA TYR A 57 -16.36 14.42 -4.92
C TYR A 57 -17.36 15.03 -3.93
N VAL A 58 -18.06 14.17 -3.18
CA VAL A 58 -18.97 14.57 -2.10
C VAL A 58 -18.64 13.81 -0.83
N ILE A 59 -18.67 14.49 0.31
CA ILE A 59 -18.49 13.86 1.61
C ILE A 59 -19.78 13.12 1.96
N LYS A 60 -19.68 11.81 2.18
CA LYS A 60 -20.80 10.95 2.61
C LYS A 60 -20.51 10.34 3.97
N GLU A 61 -21.55 9.77 4.58
CA GLU A 61 -21.44 9.05 5.84
C GLU A 61 -20.38 7.93 5.80
N ARG A 62 -19.82 7.63 6.96
CA ARG A 62 -18.79 6.59 7.10
C ARG A 62 -19.38 5.24 6.71
N ARG A 63 -18.73 4.55 5.77
CA ARG A 63 -19.07 3.16 5.44
C ARG A 63 -18.91 2.28 6.70
N PRO A 64 -19.95 1.52 7.10
CA PRO A 64 -19.88 0.68 8.30
C PRO A 64 -18.78 -0.37 8.17
N LYS A 65 -18.17 -0.72 9.31
CA LYS A 65 -17.06 -1.70 9.42
C LYS A 65 -15.73 -1.29 8.76
N ILE A 66 -15.54 -0.02 8.39
CA ILE A 66 -14.23 0.51 7.99
C ILE A 66 -13.45 1.04 9.20
N LEU A 67 -12.17 0.69 9.30
CA LEU A 67 -11.21 1.25 10.27
C LEU A 67 -10.72 2.64 9.81
N ALA A 68 -10.40 3.51 10.77
CA ALA A 68 -9.98 4.89 10.48
C ALA A 68 -8.57 4.96 9.86
N THR A 69 -7.65 4.10 10.30
CA THR A 69 -6.25 4.10 9.87
C THR A 69 -5.69 2.70 9.79
N SER A 70 -4.96 2.41 8.71
CA SER A 70 -4.15 1.20 8.51
C SER A 70 -2.84 1.62 7.83
N LYS A 71 -1.71 1.45 8.54
CA LYS A 71 -0.37 1.79 8.03
C LYS A 71 0.53 0.57 8.15
N PHE A 72 1.47 0.46 7.23
CA PHE A 72 2.53 -0.54 7.31
C PHE A 72 3.58 -0.13 8.34
N GLN A 73 4.10 -1.11 9.10
CA GLN A 73 5.24 -0.93 9.98
C GLN A 73 6.41 -1.75 9.44
N HIS A 74 7.54 -1.09 9.16
CA HIS A 74 8.78 -1.72 8.71
C HIS A 74 9.36 -2.60 9.84
N SER A 75 9.06 -3.90 9.86
CA SER A 75 9.72 -4.86 10.76
C SER A 75 10.32 -6.07 10.04
N LYS A 76 9.82 -6.42 8.85
CA LYS A 76 10.39 -7.44 7.96
C LYS A 76 10.15 -7.04 6.51
N VAL A 77 11.14 -6.44 5.86
CA VAL A 77 11.03 -5.94 4.49
C VAL A 77 12.05 -6.61 3.61
N PHE A 78 11.59 -7.04 2.43
CA PHE A 78 12.48 -7.41 1.34
C PHE A 78 13.28 -6.19 0.92
N ASN A 79 14.46 -6.06 1.50
CA ASN A 79 15.36 -4.96 1.20
C ASN A 79 15.80 -5.10 -0.26
N ARG A 80 15.45 -4.11 -1.09
CA ARG A 80 16.03 -3.95 -2.41
C ARG A 80 17.52 -3.67 -2.22
N LYS A 81 18.37 -4.69 -2.39
CA LYS A 81 19.68 -4.42 -2.99
C LYS A 81 19.47 -4.17 -4.47
#